data_AF-A6LMX3-F1
#
_entry.id   AF-A6LMX3-F1
#
_cell.length_a   1.000
_cell.length_b   1.000
_cell.length_c   1.000
_cell.angle_alpha   90.00
_cell.angle_beta   90.00
_cell.angle_gamma   90.00
#
_symmetry.space_group_name_H-M   'P 1'
#
loop_
_entity.id
_entity.type
_entity.pdbx_description
1 polymer ?
#
loop_
_entity_poly.entity_id
_entity_poly.type
_entity_poly.pdbx_seq_one_letter_code
_entity_poly.pdbx_strand_id
1 'polypeptide(L)'
;MIYEQDFLFRLEELKGKQKVILNILKSLNNLTESKYIILIKNLENKELKKKLKKTKIDLFALYTYNLLYGKGKLFNRLKLFEEIGIQTKEIAELLFWSNPLKFPFPSPCKEYDRKFIKKMEKKLLKKQLENFLELYALETFKKQNFLNDITTEINEITFFNFEKIFWIKDIIKELDPISKEKIKSSSKIHPYLLRAIFSKPECPVILDGNNICYWTSHPNPENILMVFDRLSEGKKFYFPYYIVFDKNAKYIFKNSKVLNFQNVYFHSPADELIIYLSKSKGAKIISKDNFRDWDKEIKKHILKI
;
A
#
# COMPACT_ATOMS: atom_id res chain seq x y z
N MET A 1 10.70 34.94 5.32
CA MET A 1 10.48 34.01 6.45
C MET A 1 11.25 32.74 6.10
N ILE A 2 12.35 32.43 6.79
CA ILE A 2 13.10 31.19 6.55
C ILE A 2 12.29 30.11 7.25
N TYR A 3 11.53 29.32 6.50
CA TYR A 3 10.78 28.23 7.11
C TYR A 3 11.76 27.17 7.63
N GLU A 4 11.55 26.70 8.86
CA GLU A 4 12.29 25.59 9.45
C GLU A 4 12.24 24.37 8.51
N GLN A 5 13.34 23.61 8.44
CA GLN A 5 13.45 22.42 7.59
C GLN A 5 12.26 21.45 7.77
N ASP A 6 11.76 21.34 9.00
CA ASP A 6 10.59 20.53 9.37
C ASP A 6 9.29 20.97 8.70
N PHE A 7 9.09 22.28 8.50
CA PHE A 7 7.94 22.79 7.75
C PHE A 7 7.97 22.33 6.31
N LEU A 8 9.13 22.46 5.63
CA LEU A 8 9.28 22.07 4.24
C LEU A 8 9.05 20.57 4.07
N PHE A 9 9.59 19.75 4.98
CA PHE A 9 9.34 18.31 4.99
C PHE A 9 7.85 17.98 5.17
N ARG A 10 7.18 18.63 6.14
CA ARG A 10 5.75 18.40 6.35
C ARG A 10 4.94 18.82 5.13
N LEU A 11 5.29 19.92 4.48
CA LEU A 11 4.60 20.39 3.29
C LEU A 11 4.72 19.39 2.13
N GLU A 12 5.91 18.84 1.88
CA GLU A 12 6.10 17.81 0.85
C GLU A 12 5.35 16.51 1.17
N GLU A 13 5.37 16.07 2.44
CA GLU A 13 4.57 14.92 2.90
C GLU A 13 3.07 15.12 2.62
N LEU A 14 2.55 16.30 2.96
CA LEU A 14 1.16 16.67 2.72
C LEU A 14 0.81 16.76 1.22
N LYS A 15 1.74 17.22 0.37
CA LYS A 15 1.57 17.21 -1.09
C LYS A 15 1.49 15.78 -1.64
N GLY A 16 2.36 14.88 -1.18
CA GLY A 16 2.31 13.46 -1.56
C GLY A 16 0.98 12.82 -1.17
N LYS A 17 0.55 13.04 0.07
CA LYS A 17 -0.75 12.61 0.59
C LYS A 17 -1.93 13.16 -0.23
N GLN A 18 -1.90 14.45 -0.56
CA GLN A 18 -2.92 15.08 -1.39
C GLN A 18 -3.02 14.43 -2.78
N LYS A 19 -1.88 14.14 -3.43
CA LYS A 19 -1.86 13.46 -4.75
C LYS A 19 -2.55 12.10 -4.69
N VAL A 20 -2.24 11.29 -3.68
CA VAL A 20 -2.88 9.98 -3.46
C VAL A 20 -4.39 10.13 -3.34
N ILE A 21 -4.86 11.06 -2.48
CA ILE A 21 -6.29 11.30 -2.26
C ILE A 21 -6.97 11.78 -3.54
N LEU A 22 -6.39 12.75 -4.25
CA LEU A 22 -6.92 13.27 -5.51
C LEU A 22 -7.03 12.19 -6.59
N ASN A 23 -6.03 11.30 -6.71
CA ASN A 23 -6.09 10.18 -7.66
C ASN A 23 -7.26 9.25 -7.36
N ILE A 24 -7.56 9.00 -6.08
CA ILE A 24 -8.73 8.20 -5.70
C ILE A 24 -10.03 8.94 -6.01
N LEU A 25 -10.14 10.22 -5.62
CA LEU A 25 -11.33 11.04 -5.83
C LEU A 25 -11.68 11.25 -7.32
N LYS A 26 -10.69 11.27 -8.22
CA LYS A 26 -10.94 11.28 -9.67
C LYS A 26 -11.60 10.00 -10.19
N SER A 27 -11.51 8.90 -9.44
CA SER A 27 -12.04 7.58 -9.82
C SER A 27 -13.26 7.16 -9.00
N LEU A 28 -14.03 8.11 -8.45
CA LEU A 28 -15.19 7.82 -7.60
C LEU A 28 -16.23 6.90 -8.26
N ASN A 29 -16.45 7.04 -9.57
CA ASN A 29 -17.43 6.20 -10.29
C ASN A 29 -17.02 4.71 -10.36
N ASN A 30 -15.73 4.41 -10.22
CA ASN A 30 -15.16 3.06 -10.25
C ASN A 30 -14.32 2.82 -8.99
N LEU A 31 -14.83 3.26 -7.82
CA LEU A 31 -14.11 3.16 -6.56
C LEU A 31 -14.07 1.71 -6.09
N THR A 32 -12.89 1.11 -6.08
CA THR A 32 -12.68 -0.25 -5.54
C THR A 32 -12.52 -0.23 -4.02
N GLU A 33 -12.76 -1.36 -3.37
CA GLU A 33 -12.54 -1.53 -1.93
C GLU A 33 -11.10 -1.21 -1.52
N SER A 34 -10.11 -1.64 -2.32
CA SER A 34 -8.70 -1.31 -2.10
C SER A 34 -8.45 0.21 -2.09
N LYS A 35 -8.97 0.94 -3.08
CA LYS A 35 -8.85 2.41 -3.15
C LYS A 35 -9.58 3.10 -2.01
N TYR A 36 -10.72 2.58 -1.59
CA TYR A 36 -11.47 3.12 -0.46
C TYR A 36 -10.70 2.97 0.86
N ILE A 37 -10.08 1.81 1.09
CA ILE A 37 -9.21 1.59 2.25
C ILE A 37 -7.99 2.52 2.22
N ILE A 38 -7.38 2.72 1.05
CA ILE A 38 -6.28 3.69 0.86
C ILE A 38 -6.73 5.10 1.20
N LEU A 39 -7.90 5.52 0.73
CA LEU A 39 -8.46 6.83 1.07
C LEU A 39 -8.59 6.99 2.58
N ILE A 40 -9.27 6.05 3.25
CA ILE A 40 -9.50 6.09 4.69
C ILE A 40 -8.18 6.21 5.46
N LYS A 41 -7.19 5.38 5.13
CA LYS A 41 -5.89 5.40 5.81
C LYS A 41 -5.15 6.72 5.58
N ASN A 42 -5.33 7.35 4.41
CA ASN A 42 -4.80 8.66 4.08
C ASN A 42 -5.61 9.85 4.63
N LEU A 43 -6.66 9.67 5.42
CA LEU A 43 -7.27 10.83 6.12
C LEU A 43 -6.45 11.18 7.38
N GLU A 44 -6.73 12.29 8.02
CA GLU A 44 -6.14 12.74 9.30
C GLU A 44 -7.15 12.57 10.44
N ASN A 45 -8.45 12.79 10.18
CA ASN A 45 -9.48 12.68 11.20
C ASN A 45 -9.78 11.22 11.58
N LYS A 46 -9.33 10.81 12.78
CA LYS A 46 -9.52 9.45 13.31
C LYS A 46 -10.98 9.02 13.40
N GLU A 47 -11.90 9.92 13.77
CA GLU A 47 -13.32 9.59 13.88
C GLU A 47 -13.96 9.42 12.50
N LEU A 48 -13.58 10.26 11.53
CA LEU A 48 -13.96 10.07 10.13
C LEU A 48 -13.51 8.70 9.62
N LYS A 49 -12.26 8.30 9.90
CA LYS A 49 -11.74 6.98 9.50
C LYS A 49 -12.59 5.84 10.06
N LYS A 50 -12.92 5.89 11.36
CA LYS A 50 -13.72 4.85 12.03
C LYS A 50 -15.11 4.74 11.41
N LYS A 51 -15.75 5.87 11.11
CA LYS A 51 -17.08 5.91 10.50
C LYS A 51 -17.05 5.37 9.07
N LEU A 52 -16.11 5.83 8.24
CA LEU A 52 -15.96 5.37 6.87
C LEU A 52 -15.68 3.86 6.75
N LYS A 53 -14.94 3.27 7.69
CA LYS A 53 -14.76 1.79 7.74
C LYS A 53 -16.07 1.01 7.86
N LYS A 54 -17.13 1.64 8.38
CA LYS A 54 -18.48 1.04 8.54
C LYS A 54 -19.44 1.48 7.43
N THR A 55 -19.05 2.43 6.58
CA THR A 55 -19.89 2.97 5.51
C THR A 55 -19.78 2.11 4.26
N LYS A 56 -20.92 1.86 3.59
CA LYS A 56 -20.92 1.19 2.28
C LYS A 56 -20.22 2.05 1.23
N ILE A 57 -19.36 1.43 0.41
CA ILE A 57 -18.54 2.11 -0.61
C ILE A 57 -19.41 2.90 -1.59
N ASP A 58 -20.51 2.32 -2.05
CA ASP A 58 -21.39 2.96 -3.05
C ASP A 58 -22.06 4.23 -2.51
N LEU A 59 -22.51 4.20 -1.24
CA LEU A 59 -23.08 5.38 -0.57
C LEU A 59 -22.02 6.46 -0.41
N PHE A 60 -20.82 6.08 0.02
CA PHE A 60 -19.70 7.01 0.13
C PHE A 60 -19.37 7.65 -1.23
N ALA A 61 -19.27 6.85 -2.29
CA ALA A 61 -18.95 7.32 -3.63
C ALA A 61 -20.01 8.29 -4.15
N LEU A 62 -21.29 7.95 -4.01
CA LEU A 62 -22.41 8.80 -4.40
C LEU A 62 -22.39 10.15 -3.68
N TYR A 63 -22.26 10.14 -2.35
CA TYR A 63 -22.31 11.37 -1.55
C TYR A 63 -21.07 12.23 -1.80
N THR A 64 -19.90 11.62 -1.98
CA THR A 64 -18.66 12.33 -2.29
C THR A 64 -18.70 12.94 -3.69
N TYR A 65 -19.25 12.22 -4.67
CA TYR A 65 -19.46 12.76 -6.02
C TYR A 65 -20.37 13.99 -5.98
N ASN A 66 -21.48 13.92 -5.25
CA ASN A 66 -22.36 15.07 -5.06
C ASN A 66 -21.64 16.23 -4.34
N LEU A 67 -20.86 15.95 -3.30
CA LEU A 67 -20.09 16.97 -2.58
C LEU A 67 -19.10 17.73 -3.48
N LEU A 68 -18.42 17.02 -4.38
CA LEU A 68 -17.40 17.62 -5.25
C LEU A 68 -18.01 18.27 -6.51
N TYR A 69 -18.97 17.63 -7.15
CA TYR A 69 -19.46 17.99 -8.49
C TYR A 69 -20.96 18.32 -8.57
N GLY A 70 -21.71 18.07 -7.50
CA GLY A 70 -23.14 18.31 -7.44
C GLY A 70 -23.54 19.78 -7.47
N LYS A 71 -24.81 20.03 -7.81
CA LYS A 71 -25.41 21.38 -7.85
C LYS A 71 -25.93 21.79 -6.46
N GLY A 72 -26.08 23.09 -6.24
CA GLY A 72 -26.68 23.64 -5.02
C GLY A 72 -25.66 24.11 -3.97
N LYS A 73 -26.17 24.49 -2.79
CA LYS A 73 -25.35 25.08 -1.71
C LYS A 73 -24.41 24.02 -1.11
N LEU A 74 -23.11 24.34 -1.01
CA LEU A 74 -22.08 23.44 -0.46
C LEU A 74 -22.46 22.83 0.89
N PHE A 75 -22.97 23.63 1.83
CA PHE A 75 -23.33 23.14 3.17
C PHE A 75 -24.51 22.17 3.16
N ASN A 76 -25.42 22.28 2.20
CA ASN A 76 -26.50 21.29 2.06
C ASN A 76 -25.93 19.95 1.58
N ARG A 77 -24.95 19.99 0.67
CA ARG A 77 -24.25 18.79 0.17
C ARG A 77 -23.40 18.13 1.26
N LEU A 78 -22.77 18.92 2.14
CA LEU A 78 -22.07 18.40 3.33
C LEU A 78 -23.03 17.71 4.30
N LYS A 79 -24.24 18.27 4.51
CA LYS A 79 -25.24 17.72 5.44
C LYS A 79 -25.77 16.35 5.04
N LEU A 80 -25.74 15.98 3.75
CA LEU A 80 -26.15 14.65 3.31
C LEU A 80 -25.38 13.53 4.03
N PHE A 81 -24.12 13.78 4.39
CA PHE A 81 -23.30 12.80 5.12
C PHE A 81 -23.81 12.52 6.55
N GLU A 82 -24.64 13.39 7.11
CA GLU A 82 -25.24 13.18 8.44
C GLU A 82 -26.22 12.00 8.42
N GLU A 83 -26.85 11.71 7.27
CA GLU A 83 -27.73 10.54 7.07
C GLU A 83 -27.00 9.20 7.24
N ILE A 84 -25.69 9.19 6.98
CA ILE A 84 -24.80 8.04 7.16
C ILE A 84 -23.92 8.18 8.41
N GLY A 85 -24.28 9.08 9.34
CA GLY A 85 -23.64 9.25 10.64
C GLY A 85 -22.32 10.03 10.62
N ILE A 86 -21.98 10.69 9.51
CA ILE A 86 -20.74 11.47 9.35
C ILE A 86 -21.07 12.97 9.45
N GLN A 87 -20.45 13.66 10.38
CA GLN A 87 -20.70 15.07 10.62
C GLN A 87 -20.07 15.93 9.52
N THR A 88 -20.70 17.07 9.23
CA THR A 88 -20.21 18.07 8.26
C THR A 88 -18.75 18.47 8.49
N LYS A 89 -18.37 18.70 9.75
CA LYS A 89 -16.98 19.05 10.13
C LYS A 89 -15.98 17.92 9.90
N GLU A 90 -16.42 16.67 9.88
CA GLU A 90 -15.55 15.53 9.63
C GLU A 90 -15.28 15.44 8.13
N ILE A 91 -16.35 15.33 7.33
CA ILE A 91 -16.23 15.10 5.88
C ILE A 91 -15.67 16.30 5.11
N ALA A 92 -15.73 17.51 5.69
CA ALA A 92 -15.07 18.70 5.16
C ALA A 92 -13.55 18.51 4.95
N GLU A 93 -12.93 17.52 5.58
CA GLU A 93 -11.56 17.10 5.28
C GLU A 93 -11.37 16.74 3.80
N LEU A 94 -12.35 16.08 3.15
CA LEU A 94 -12.27 15.77 1.72
C LEU A 94 -12.25 17.04 0.86
N LEU A 95 -12.97 18.09 1.26
CA LEU A 95 -12.94 19.37 0.55
C LEU A 95 -11.55 19.99 0.62
N PHE A 96 -10.91 19.97 1.79
CA PHE A 96 -9.53 20.44 1.97
C PHE A 96 -8.58 19.71 1.03
N TRP A 97 -8.59 18.38 1.01
CA TRP A 97 -7.70 17.61 0.13
C TRP A 97 -8.01 17.84 -1.36
N SER A 98 -9.29 18.01 -1.71
CA SER A 98 -9.72 18.26 -3.09
C SER A 98 -9.27 19.63 -3.62
N ASN A 99 -9.30 20.67 -2.78
CA ASN A 99 -8.98 22.03 -3.18
C ASN A 99 -8.53 22.89 -1.98
N PRO A 100 -7.26 22.79 -1.57
CA PRO A 100 -6.72 23.56 -0.44
C PRO A 100 -6.55 25.05 -0.75
N LEU A 101 -6.81 25.51 -1.97
CA LEU A 101 -6.87 26.95 -2.27
C LEU A 101 -8.17 27.56 -1.70
N LYS A 102 -9.25 26.79 -1.67
CA LYS A 102 -10.58 27.30 -1.28
C LYS A 102 -11.03 26.82 0.10
N PHE A 103 -10.63 25.62 0.49
CA PHE A 103 -11.19 24.96 1.67
C PHE A 103 -10.11 24.72 2.73
N PRO A 104 -10.22 25.32 3.92
CA PRO A 104 -9.32 25.05 5.03
C PRO A 104 -9.55 23.66 5.61
N PHE A 105 -8.52 23.10 6.24
CA PHE A 105 -8.63 21.86 7.00
C PHE A 105 -9.64 22.05 8.17
N PRO A 106 -10.57 21.10 8.41
CA PRO A 106 -11.58 21.27 9.45
C PRO A 106 -10.99 21.24 10.87
N SER A 107 -11.63 21.97 11.79
CA SER A 107 -11.28 21.93 13.21
C SER A 107 -12.17 20.91 13.95
N PRO A 108 -11.62 20.07 14.85
CA PRO A 108 -12.43 19.12 15.62
C PRO A 108 -13.49 19.80 16.51
N CYS A 109 -13.17 21.00 17.00
CA CYS A 109 -13.94 21.73 18.01
C CYS A 109 -14.88 22.79 17.42
N LYS A 110 -14.81 23.07 16.12
CA LYS A 110 -15.61 24.14 15.49
C LYS A 110 -16.46 23.57 14.37
N GLU A 111 -17.64 24.16 14.21
CA GLU A 111 -18.44 23.89 13.02
C GLU A 111 -17.71 24.33 11.77
N TYR A 112 -17.89 23.56 10.69
CA TYR A 112 -17.35 23.90 9.39
C TYR A 112 -18.37 24.74 8.64
N ASP A 113 -18.30 26.05 8.83
CA ASP A 113 -19.24 27.03 8.27
C ASP A 113 -18.53 28.18 7.53
N ARG A 114 -19.31 29.13 6.99
CA ARG A 114 -18.74 30.30 6.30
C ARG A 114 -17.90 31.19 7.22
N LYS A 115 -18.24 31.28 8.50
CA LYS A 115 -17.49 32.11 9.47
C LYS A 115 -16.12 31.49 9.74
N PHE A 116 -16.05 30.17 9.86
CA PHE A 116 -14.81 29.42 9.98
C PHE A 116 -13.90 29.63 8.77
N ILE A 117 -14.44 29.47 7.54
CA ILE A 117 -13.65 29.67 6.31
C ILE A 117 -13.07 31.08 6.26
N LYS A 118 -13.89 32.12 6.47
CA LYS A 118 -13.43 33.53 6.51
C LYS A 118 -12.36 33.78 7.58
N LYS A 119 -12.48 33.13 8.73
CA LYS A 119 -11.48 33.22 9.80
C LYS A 119 -10.14 32.61 9.36
N MET A 120 -10.18 31.50 8.64
CA MET A 120 -8.97 30.84 8.12
C MET A 120 -8.34 31.64 6.98
N GLU A 121 -9.13 32.22 6.07
CA GLU A 121 -8.64 33.14 5.02
C GLU A 121 -7.86 34.32 5.62
N LYS A 122 -8.40 34.95 6.67
CA LYS A 122 -7.69 36.02 7.39
C LYS A 122 -6.37 35.53 7.99
N LYS A 123 -6.33 34.30 8.50
CA LYS A 123 -5.12 33.69 9.07
C LYS A 123 -4.08 33.42 7.98
N LEU A 124 -4.50 32.91 6.82
CA LEU A 124 -3.68 32.66 5.66
C LEU A 124 -2.98 33.95 5.19
N LEU A 125 -3.76 35.03 5.00
CA LEU A 125 -3.25 36.35 4.63
C LEU A 125 -2.26 36.92 5.65
N LYS A 126 -2.59 36.83 6.95
CA LYS A 126 -1.69 37.29 8.02
C LYS A 126 -0.35 36.55 8.04
N LYS A 127 -0.34 35.29 7.60
CA LYS A 127 0.86 34.45 7.56
C LYS A 127 1.60 34.50 6.22
N GLN A 128 1.07 35.21 5.22
CA GLN A 128 1.66 35.32 3.87
C GLN A 128 1.92 33.95 3.22
N LEU A 129 0.95 33.04 3.34
CA LEU A 129 0.99 31.70 2.75
C LEU A 129 0.11 31.64 1.51
N GLU A 130 0.43 30.76 0.56
CA GLU A 130 -0.26 30.68 -0.73
C GLU A 130 -1.62 29.97 -0.62
N ASN A 131 -1.73 28.97 0.26
CA ASN A 131 -2.90 28.11 0.33
C ASN A 131 -3.07 27.45 1.72
N PHE A 132 -4.23 26.83 1.94
CA PHE A 132 -4.52 26.18 3.22
C PHE A 132 -3.68 24.92 3.49
N LEU A 133 -3.06 24.31 2.48
CA LEU A 133 -2.14 23.18 2.68
C LEU A 133 -0.88 23.65 3.40
N GLU A 134 -0.31 24.80 3.00
CA GLU A 134 0.80 25.44 3.69
C GLU A 134 0.42 25.87 5.10
N LEU A 135 -0.77 26.45 5.27
CA LEU A 135 -1.25 26.81 6.61
C LEU A 135 -1.37 25.57 7.51
N TYR A 136 -1.88 24.46 6.97
CA TYR A 136 -1.97 23.21 7.69
C TYR A 136 -0.59 22.61 7.98
N ALA A 137 0.35 22.69 7.04
CA ALA A 137 1.74 22.27 7.26
C ALA A 137 2.38 23.07 8.40
N LEU A 138 2.20 24.40 8.41
CA LEU A 138 2.71 25.28 9.45
C LEU A 138 2.08 25.02 10.83
N GLU A 139 0.84 24.53 10.87
CA GLU A 139 0.18 24.17 12.13
C GLU A 139 0.49 22.75 12.60
N THR A 140 1.05 21.91 11.72
CA THR A 140 1.24 20.47 11.97
C THR A 140 2.64 19.95 11.72
N PHE A 141 3.64 20.79 11.43
CA PHE A 141 5.02 20.32 11.18
C PHE A 141 5.63 19.58 12.37
N LYS A 142 5.18 19.86 13.58
CA LYS A 142 5.55 19.11 14.79
C LYS A 142 4.78 17.80 14.97
N LYS A 143 3.79 17.50 14.12
CA LYS A 143 3.03 16.23 14.09
C LYS A 143 3.57 15.34 12.97
N GLN A 144 4.63 14.58 13.25
CA GLN A 144 5.15 13.56 12.33
C GLN A 144 4.38 12.25 12.46
N ASN A 145 3.43 11.98 11.57
CA ASN A 145 2.71 10.71 11.61
C ASN A 145 2.72 9.92 10.30
N PHE A 146 2.65 10.52 9.10
CA PHE A 146 2.29 9.71 7.93
C PHE A 146 3.43 8.81 7.41
N LEU A 147 4.67 9.31 7.26
CA LEU A 147 5.80 8.44 6.89
C LEU A 147 6.10 7.38 7.96
N ASN A 148 5.88 7.71 9.24
CA ASN A 148 6.04 6.79 10.36
C ASN A 148 4.94 5.71 10.37
N ASP A 149 3.70 6.09 10.06
CA ASP A 149 2.56 5.18 9.93
C ASP A 149 2.81 4.19 8.77
N ILE A 150 3.28 4.68 7.60
CA ILE A 150 3.66 3.81 6.49
C ILE A 150 4.80 2.89 6.88
N THR A 151 5.85 3.41 7.53
CA THR A 151 6.99 2.61 7.98
C THR A 151 6.54 1.51 8.94
N THR A 152 5.64 1.84 9.88
CA THR A 152 5.05 0.88 10.82
C THR A 152 4.31 -0.22 10.08
N GLU A 153 3.44 0.15 9.13
CA GLU A 153 2.69 -0.81 8.32
C GLU A 153 3.61 -1.68 7.45
N ILE A 154 4.72 -1.14 6.94
CA ILE A 154 5.73 -1.93 6.22
C ILE A 154 6.42 -2.92 7.16
N ASN A 155 6.76 -2.49 8.38
CA ASN A 155 7.43 -3.34 9.38
C ASN A 155 6.57 -4.51 9.87
N GLU A 156 5.26 -4.48 9.65
CA GLU A 156 4.36 -5.60 9.91
C GLU A 156 4.28 -6.63 8.75
N ILE A 157 4.93 -6.35 7.61
CA ILE A 157 4.91 -7.24 6.45
C ILE A 157 5.88 -8.40 6.67
N THR A 158 5.34 -9.60 6.47
CA THR A 158 6.02 -10.89 6.58
C THR A 158 5.61 -11.77 5.40
N PHE A 159 6.22 -12.96 5.28
CA PHE A 159 5.80 -13.95 4.27
C PHE A 159 4.38 -14.53 4.51
N PHE A 160 3.82 -14.34 5.71
CA PHE A 160 2.47 -14.81 6.08
C PHE A 160 1.35 -13.87 5.64
N ASN A 161 1.66 -12.60 5.39
CA ASN A 161 0.70 -11.56 5.02
C ASN A 161 1.23 -10.71 3.85
N PHE A 162 1.91 -11.36 2.89
CA PHE A 162 2.63 -10.68 1.81
C PHE A 162 1.69 -9.90 0.87
N GLU A 163 0.39 -10.21 0.85
CA GLU A 163 -0.63 -9.47 0.09
C GLU A 163 -0.66 -7.97 0.41
N LYS A 164 -0.29 -7.58 1.64
CA LYS A 164 -0.11 -6.18 2.04
C LYS A 164 0.89 -5.46 1.12
N ILE A 165 1.85 -6.15 0.49
CA ILE A 165 2.82 -5.51 -0.40
C ILE A 165 2.13 -4.78 -1.56
N PHE A 166 1.07 -5.35 -2.14
CA PHE A 166 0.39 -4.72 -3.29
C PHE A 166 -0.18 -3.36 -2.93
N TRP A 167 -0.79 -3.27 -1.74
CA TRP A 167 -1.37 -2.04 -1.21
C TRP A 167 -0.30 -0.99 -0.89
N ILE A 168 0.78 -1.39 -0.20
CA ILE A 168 1.88 -0.47 0.14
C ILE A 168 2.55 0.04 -1.13
N LYS A 169 2.74 -0.81 -2.11
CA LYS A 169 3.40 -0.46 -3.37
C LYS A 169 2.68 0.67 -4.10
N ASP A 170 1.35 0.70 -4.07
CA ASP A 170 0.58 1.79 -4.66
C ASP A 170 0.75 3.11 -3.91
N ILE A 171 0.84 3.07 -2.58
CA ILE A 171 1.17 4.27 -1.78
C ILE A 171 2.59 4.74 -2.10
N ILE A 172 3.56 3.82 -2.08
CA ILE A 172 4.97 4.14 -2.32
C ILE A 172 5.17 4.76 -3.70
N LYS A 173 4.47 4.30 -4.75
CA LYS A 173 4.59 4.88 -6.11
C LYS A 173 4.37 6.40 -6.12
N GLU A 174 3.40 6.89 -5.34
CA GLU A 174 2.97 8.30 -5.31
C GLU A 174 3.90 9.21 -4.50
N LEU A 175 4.78 8.65 -3.68
CA LEU A 175 5.73 9.41 -2.86
C LEU A 175 6.89 9.97 -3.70
N ASP A 176 7.44 11.10 -3.26
CA ASP A 176 8.66 11.66 -3.82
C ASP A 176 9.89 10.79 -3.49
N PRO A 177 11.02 10.95 -4.22
CA PRO A 177 12.23 10.15 -4.00
C PRO A 177 12.81 10.23 -2.58
N ILE A 178 12.71 11.38 -1.90
CA ILE A 178 13.29 11.58 -0.57
C ILE A 178 12.45 10.79 0.46
N SER A 179 11.12 10.91 0.38
CA SER A 179 10.21 10.14 1.22
C SER A 179 10.37 8.63 1.02
N LYS A 180 10.54 8.18 -0.23
CA LYS A 180 10.80 6.77 -0.56
C LYS A 180 12.07 6.26 0.11
N GLU A 181 13.17 7.01 0.00
CA GLU A 181 14.44 6.59 0.59
C GLU A 181 14.37 6.57 2.12
N LYS A 182 13.72 7.57 2.74
CA LYS A 182 13.52 7.61 4.19
C LYS A 182 12.76 6.40 4.72
N ILE A 183 11.67 6.01 4.04
CA ILE A 183 10.90 4.82 4.41
C ILE A 183 11.74 3.55 4.19
N LYS A 184 12.46 3.48 3.07
CA LYS A 184 13.30 2.33 2.75
C LYS A 184 14.40 2.13 3.80
N SER A 185 15.06 3.20 4.23
CA SER A 185 16.13 3.14 5.25
C SER A 185 15.61 2.83 6.66
N SER A 186 14.36 3.17 6.97
CA SER A 186 13.74 2.90 8.28
C SER A 186 13.05 1.53 8.37
N SER A 187 12.84 0.85 7.24
CA SER A 187 12.15 -0.43 7.17
C SER A 187 13.04 -1.59 7.62
N LYS A 188 12.50 -2.45 8.49
CA LYS A 188 13.19 -3.58 9.14
C LYS A 188 12.53 -4.91 8.78
N ILE A 189 12.23 -5.12 7.50
CA ILE A 189 11.67 -6.37 6.97
C ILE A 189 12.68 -7.12 6.12
N HIS A 190 12.36 -8.36 5.77
CA HIS A 190 13.19 -9.20 4.91
C HIS A 190 13.53 -8.48 3.59
N PRO A 191 14.80 -8.48 3.13
CA PRO A 191 15.24 -7.73 1.94
C PRO A 191 14.42 -8.02 0.68
N TYR A 192 14.04 -9.28 0.45
CA TYR A 192 13.14 -9.67 -0.64
C TYR A 192 11.77 -8.96 -0.59
N LEU A 193 11.13 -8.88 0.58
CA LEU A 193 9.84 -8.22 0.76
C LEU A 193 9.98 -6.70 0.62
N LEU A 194 11.07 -6.13 1.13
CA LEU A 194 11.40 -4.71 0.93
C LEU A 194 11.56 -4.40 -0.56
N ARG A 195 12.31 -5.24 -1.28
CA ARG A 195 12.50 -5.08 -2.73
C ARG A 195 11.18 -5.21 -3.49
N ALA A 196 10.27 -6.07 -3.04
CA ALA A 196 8.93 -6.20 -3.61
C ALA A 196 8.12 -4.91 -3.57
N ILE A 197 8.29 -4.10 -2.52
CA ILE A 197 7.65 -2.80 -2.37
C ILE A 197 8.27 -1.77 -3.33
N PHE A 198 9.59 -1.67 -3.36
CA PHE A 198 10.27 -0.55 -4.02
C PHE A 198 10.69 -0.80 -5.48
N SER A 199 10.79 -2.05 -5.92
CA SER A 199 11.28 -2.41 -7.26
C SER A 199 10.17 -2.82 -8.22
N LYS A 200 10.41 -2.60 -9.52
CA LYS A 200 9.57 -3.18 -10.58
C LYS A 200 9.99 -4.64 -10.82
N PRO A 201 9.08 -5.62 -10.68
CA PRO A 201 9.41 -7.00 -10.99
C PRO A 201 9.44 -7.24 -12.49
N GLU A 202 10.25 -8.21 -12.91
CA GLU A 202 10.33 -8.70 -14.29
C GLU A 202 9.20 -9.68 -14.59
N CYS A 203 9.03 -10.68 -13.73
CA CYS A 203 7.95 -11.67 -13.79
C CYS A 203 7.81 -12.38 -12.42
N PRO A 204 6.77 -13.19 -12.22
CA PRO A 204 6.64 -14.01 -11.01
C PRO A 204 7.71 -15.11 -10.94
N VAL A 205 7.92 -15.66 -9.75
CA VAL A 205 8.83 -16.80 -9.51
C VAL A 205 8.12 -17.95 -8.81
N ILE A 206 8.43 -19.17 -9.21
CA ILE A 206 7.96 -20.41 -8.64
C ILE A 206 9.16 -21.13 -8.03
N LEU A 207 9.05 -21.47 -6.76
CA LEU A 207 10.04 -22.21 -6.01
C LEU A 207 9.55 -23.65 -5.92
N ASP A 208 10.36 -24.57 -6.44
CA ASP A 208 10.15 -26.00 -6.23
C ASP A 208 10.55 -26.34 -4.79
N GLY A 209 9.54 -26.36 -3.92
CA GLY A 209 9.72 -26.43 -2.47
C GLY A 209 10.44 -27.70 -2.03
N ASN A 210 10.04 -28.86 -2.57
CA ASN A 210 10.70 -30.12 -2.28
C ASN A 210 12.15 -30.07 -2.77
N ASN A 211 12.40 -29.69 -4.02
CA ASN A 211 13.76 -29.66 -4.53
C ASN A 211 14.68 -28.75 -3.71
N ILE A 212 14.21 -27.54 -3.37
CA ILE A 212 14.98 -26.55 -2.59
C ILE A 212 15.27 -27.04 -1.16
N CYS A 213 14.29 -27.67 -0.50
CA CYS A 213 14.52 -28.25 0.83
C CYS A 213 15.68 -29.25 0.82
N TYR A 214 15.86 -30.02 -0.26
CA TYR A 214 16.89 -31.04 -0.40
C TYR A 214 18.21 -30.52 -1.02
N TRP A 215 18.43 -29.20 -1.08
CA TRP A 215 19.68 -28.65 -1.61
C TRP A 215 20.90 -28.88 -0.72
N THR A 216 20.67 -29.06 0.58
CA THR A 216 21.67 -29.38 1.59
C THR A 216 21.68 -30.88 1.89
N SER A 217 22.77 -31.38 2.48
CA SER A 217 22.90 -32.80 2.86
C SER A 217 21.77 -33.29 3.76
N HIS A 218 21.24 -32.42 4.61
CA HIS A 218 20.04 -32.66 5.40
C HIS A 218 18.90 -31.79 4.86
N PRO A 219 17.71 -32.36 4.57
CA PRO A 219 16.58 -31.60 4.07
C PRO A 219 16.17 -30.50 5.05
N ASN A 220 16.19 -29.24 4.61
CA ASN A 220 15.90 -28.09 5.44
C ASN A 220 14.99 -27.07 4.73
N PRO A 221 13.74 -26.87 5.20
CA PRO A 221 12.84 -25.85 4.67
C PRO A 221 13.36 -24.42 4.73
N GLU A 222 14.28 -24.10 5.65
CA GLU A 222 14.89 -22.77 5.75
C GLU A 222 15.75 -22.43 4.52
N ASN A 223 16.12 -23.41 3.69
CA ASN A 223 16.77 -23.16 2.39
C ASN A 223 15.91 -22.25 1.48
N ILE A 224 14.59 -22.23 1.67
CA ILE A 224 13.68 -21.30 0.97
C ILE A 224 13.99 -19.84 1.33
N LEU A 225 14.34 -19.54 2.58
CA LEU A 225 14.73 -18.17 2.97
C LEU A 225 16.03 -17.75 2.29
N MET A 226 16.99 -18.65 2.18
CA MET A 226 18.23 -18.39 1.44
C MET A 226 17.96 -18.07 -0.03
N VAL A 227 16.98 -18.73 -0.66
CA VAL A 227 16.53 -18.40 -2.02
C VAL A 227 15.98 -16.98 -2.08
N PHE A 228 15.17 -16.56 -1.10
CA PHE A 228 14.66 -15.19 -1.05
C PHE A 228 15.79 -14.16 -0.85
N ASP A 229 16.79 -14.45 -0.03
CA ASP A 229 17.96 -13.58 0.12
C ASP A 229 18.68 -13.39 -1.21
N ARG A 230 18.97 -14.47 -1.93
CA ARG A 230 19.59 -14.40 -3.27
C ARG A 230 18.73 -13.64 -4.28
N LEU A 231 17.43 -13.86 -4.29
CA LEU A 231 16.50 -13.11 -5.15
C LEU A 231 16.46 -11.62 -4.81
N SER A 232 16.72 -11.25 -3.55
CA SER A 232 16.77 -9.85 -3.13
C SER A 232 18.02 -9.13 -3.67
N GLU A 233 19.14 -9.84 -3.80
CA GLU A 233 20.43 -9.31 -4.27
C GLU A 233 20.56 -9.28 -5.80
N GLY A 234 19.83 -10.14 -6.52
CA GLY A 234 20.00 -10.32 -7.97
C GLY A 234 19.73 -9.04 -8.79
N LYS A 235 20.36 -8.87 -9.95
CA LYS A 235 20.10 -7.70 -10.83
C LYS A 235 18.63 -7.60 -11.27
N LYS A 236 18.04 -8.75 -11.59
CA LYS A 236 16.62 -8.90 -11.93
C LYS A 236 15.83 -9.21 -10.67
N PHE A 237 14.60 -8.69 -10.60
CA PHE A 237 13.70 -8.93 -9.46
C PHE A 237 12.48 -9.72 -9.91
N TYR A 238 12.15 -10.78 -9.19
CA TYR A 238 11.03 -11.65 -9.52
C TYR A 238 9.99 -11.59 -8.40
N PHE A 239 8.74 -11.29 -8.74
CA PHE A 239 7.63 -11.16 -7.79
C PHE A 239 6.29 -11.15 -8.55
N PRO A 240 5.20 -11.72 -8.00
CA PRO A 240 5.11 -12.43 -6.71
C PRO A 240 5.82 -13.79 -6.72
N TYR A 241 5.99 -14.38 -5.54
CA TYR A 241 6.50 -15.73 -5.40
C TYR A 241 5.36 -16.75 -5.25
N TYR A 242 5.62 -17.98 -5.65
CA TYR A 242 4.80 -19.16 -5.39
C TYR A 242 5.73 -20.28 -4.92
N ILE A 243 5.38 -21.02 -3.89
CA ILE A 243 6.14 -22.20 -3.47
C ILE A 243 5.25 -23.41 -3.67
N VAL A 244 5.72 -24.40 -4.41
CA VAL A 244 4.97 -25.63 -4.65
C VAL A 244 5.70 -26.79 -4.00
N PHE A 245 5.03 -27.47 -3.09
CA PHE A 245 5.49 -28.71 -2.49
C PHE A 245 4.66 -29.90 -2.99
N ASP A 246 5.27 -31.08 -2.95
CA ASP A 246 4.52 -32.33 -2.99
C ASP A 246 3.60 -32.44 -1.76
N LYS A 247 2.44 -33.08 -1.92
CA LYS A 247 1.47 -33.28 -0.83
C LYS A 247 2.11 -33.94 0.40
N ASN A 248 3.09 -34.82 0.21
CA ASN A 248 3.76 -35.51 1.30
C ASN A 248 4.67 -34.60 2.17
N ALA A 249 5.07 -33.42 1.67
CA ALA A 249 5.98 -32.51 2.34
C ALA A 249 5.46 -32.04 3.71
N LYS A 250 4.14 -31.95 3.89
CA LYS A 250 3.51 -31.61 5.18
C LYS A 250 3.87 -32.60 6.29
N TYR A 251 4.07 -33.87 5.94
CA TYR A 251 4.41 -34.91 6.90
C TYR A 251 5.92 -34.98 7.16
N ILE A 252 6.74 -34.55 6.20
CA ILE A 252 8.20 -34.55 6.30
C ILE A 252 8.67 -33.33 7.11
N PHE A 253 8.06 -32.16 6.87
CA PHE A 253 8.51 -30.88 7.40
C PHE A 253 7.54 -30.27 8.43
N LYS A 254 6.86 -31.11 9.24
CA LYS A 254 5.70 -30.76 10.10
C LYS A 254 5.82 -29.48 10.93
N ASN A 255 7.03 -29.11 11.35
CA ASN A 255 7.27 -27.95 12.22
C ASN A 255 7.79 -26.71 11.49
N SER A 256 7.92 -26.75 10.17
CA SER A 256 8.45 -25.60 9.43
C SER A 256 7.40 -24.52 9.26
N LYS A 257 7.79 -23.30 9.62
CA LYS A 257 6.98 -22.10 9.40
C LYS A 257 6.83 -21.75 7.91
N VAL A 258 7.78 -22.16 7.07
CA VAL A 258 7.79 -21.88 5.62
C VAL A 258 6.57 -22.49 4.94
N LEU A 259 6.11 -23.66 5.40
CA LEU A 259 4.92 -24.33 4.86
C LEU A 259 3.63 -23.50 5.04
N ASN A 260 3.64 -22.54 5.98
CA ASN A 260 2.51 -21.68 6.31
C ASN A 260 2.61 -20.29 5.66
N PHE A 261 3.60 -20.06 4.79
CA PHE A 261 3.63 -18.83 4.00
C PHE A 261 2.41 -18.77 3.08
N GLN A 262 1.98 -17.54 2.78
CA GLN A 262 0.67 -17.33 2.16
C GLN A 262 0.54 -17.95 0.75
N ASN A 263 1.62 -17.96 -0.04
CA ASN A 263 1.65 -18.51 -1.40
C ASN A 263 2.30 -19.89 -1.48
N VAL A 264 1.99 -20.75 -0.52
CA VAL A 264 2.45 -22.15 -0.50
C VAL A 264 1.33 -23.07 -0.96
N TYR A 265 1.64 -23.94 -1.91
CA TYR A 265 0.70 -24.89 -2.50
C TYR A 265 1.23 -26.31 -2.34
N PHE A 266 0.30 -27.25 -2.21
CA PHE A 266 0.60 -28.67 -2.08
C PHE A 266 -0.12 -29.44 -3.19
N HIS A 267 0.65 -30.08 -4.07
CA HIS A 267 0.12 -30.81 -5.21
C HIS A 267 0.95 -32.07 -5.45
N SER A 268 0.36 -33.16 -5.92
CA SER A 268 1.11 -34.37 -6.22
C SER A 268 0.62 -34.93 -7.56
N PRO A 269 1.52 -35.08 -8.57
CA PRO A 269 2.94 -34.70 -8.52
C PRO A 269 3.11 -33.16 -8.52
N ALA A 270 4.06 -32.65 -7.74
CA ALA A 270 4.30 -31.21 -7.63
C ALA A 270 4.64 -30.55 -8.99
N ASP A 271 5.39 -31.28 -9.81
CA ASP A 271 5.88 -30.86 -11.13
C ASP A 271 4.77 -30.37 -12.06
N GLU A 272 3.62 -31.03 -12.07
CA GLU A 272 2.46 -30.64 -12.88
C GLU A 272 2.01 -29.21 -12.56
N LEU A 273 1.89 -28.90 -11.26
CA LEU A 273 1.45 -27.58 -10.82
C LEU A 273 2.54 -26.52 -11.08
N ILE A 274 3.82 -26.87 -10.90
CA ILE A 274 4.95 -25.98 -11.21
C ILE A 274 4.93 -25.58 -12.69
N ILE A 275 4.80 -26.56 -13.58
CA ILE A 275 4.78 -26.34 -15.04
C ILE A 275 3.55 -25.51 -15.43
N TYR A 276 2.38 -25.87 -14.92
CA TYR A 276 1.14 -25.13 -15.17
C TYR A 276 1.25 -23.66 -14.74
N LEU A 277 1.73 -23.40 -13.51
CA LEU A 277 1.89 -22.04 -13.01
C LEU A 277 2.93 -21.25 -13.83
N SER A 278 4.02 -21.89 -14.24
CA SER A 278 5.06 -21.24 -15.03
C SER A 278 4.54 -20.77 -16.38
N LYS A 279 3.81 -21.64 -17.09
CA LYS A 279 3.21 -21.32 -18.39
C LYS A 279 2.11 -20.26 -18.26
N SER A 280 1.15 -20.48 -17.37
CA SER A 280 -0.03 -19.62 -17.23
C SER A 280 0.31 -18.21 -16.76
N LYS A 281 1.36 -18.05 -15.94
CA LYS A 281 1.75 -16.75 -15.37
C LYS A 281 3.00 -16.14 -16.01
N GLY A 282 3.59 -16.80 -17.02
CA GLY A 282 4.90 -16.42 -17.57
C GLY A 282 6.00 -16.38 -16.50
N ALA A 283 5.87 -17.23 -15.48
CA ALA A 283 6.74 -17.22 -14.31
C ALA A 283 8.02 -18.02 -14.55
N LYS A 284 9.07 -17.64 -13.84
CA LYS A 284 10.34 -18.38 -13.80
C LYS A 284 10.35 -19.41 -12.67
N ILE A 285 11.07 -20.51 -12.86
CA ILE A 285 11.12 -21.63 -11.91
C ILE A 285 12.51 -21.68 -11.27
N ILE A 286 12.57 -21.92 -9.97
CA ILE A 286 13.80 -22.24 -9.24
C ILE A 286 13.70 -23.70 -8.82
N SER A 287 14.49 -24.54 -9.47
CA SER A 287 14.69 -25.95 -9.16
C SER A 287 16.04 -26.40 -9.72
N LYS A 288 16.66 -27.40 -9.10
CA LYS A 288 17.77 -28.16 -9.70
C LYS A 288 17.26 -29.23 -10.68
N ASP A 289 15.96 -29.55 -10.63
CA ASP A 289 15.33 -30.43 -11.61
C ASP A 289 15.14 -29.70 -12.95
N ASN A 290 15.33 -30.43 -14.03
CA ASN A 290 15.10 -29.95 -15.38
C ASN A 290 13.72 -30.38 -15.94
N PHE A 291 12.91 -31.14 -15.18
CA PHE A 291 11.56 -31.58 -15.54
C PHE A 291 11.49 -32.28 -16.92
N ARG A 292 12.55 -33.03 -17.27
CA ARG A 292 12.73 -33.58 -18.63
C ARG A 292 11.62 -34.55 -19.04
N ASP A 293 11.05 -35.23 -18.06
CA ASP A 293 10.01 -36.24 -18.25
C ASP A 293 8.62 -35.62 -18.45
N TRP A 294 8.47 -34.33 -18.15
CA TRP A 294 7.19 -33.62 -18.22
C TRP A 294 7.10 -32.67 -19.42
N ASP A 295 8.10 -31.81 -19.62
CA ASP A 295 8.10 -30.84 -20.71
C ASP A 295 9.51 -30.37 -21.06
N LYS A 296 9.99 -30.71 -22.27
CA LYS A 296 11.33 -30.33 -22.73
C LYS A 296 11.52 -28.82 -22.89
N GLU A 297 10.47 -28.06 -23.14
CA GLU A 297 10.56 -26.62 -23.33
C GLU A 297 10.65 -25.84 -22.02
N ILE A 298 10.28 -26.44 -20.89
CA ILE A 298 10.21 -25.75 -19.60
C ILE A 298 11.58 -25.25 -19.13
N LYS A 299 12.67 -25.83 -19.65
CA LYS A 299 14.05 -25.43 -19.33
C LYS A 299 14.31 -23.94 -19.56
N LYS A 300 13.61 -23.29 -20.51
CA LYS A 300 13.73 -21.83 -20.75
C LYS A 300 13.16 -20.97 -19.61
N HIS A 301 12.32 -21.57 -18.76
CA HIS A 301 11.73 -20.92 -17.59
C HIS A 301 12.58 -21.12 -16.32
N ILE A 302 13.56 -22.02 -16.31
CA ILE A 302 14.40 -22.30 -15.14
C ILE A 302 15.40 -21.15 -14.93
N LEU A 303 15.43 -20.63 -13.71
CA LEU A 303 16.44 -19.72 -13.20
C LEU A 303 17.50 -20.50 -12.46
N LYS A 304 18.75 -20.24 -12.82
CA LYS A 304 19.92 -20.65 -12.04
C LYS A 304 20.25 -19.51 -11.10
N ILE A 305 20.22 -19.79 -9.80
CA ILE A 305 20.54 -18.84 -8.73
C ILE A 305 21.71 -19.32 -7.88
#